data_AF-A0A679F5X5-F1
#
_entry.id   AF-A0A679F5X5-F1
#
_cell.length_a   1.000
_cell.length_b   1.000
_cell.length_c   1.000
_cell.angle_alpha   90.00
_cell.angle_beta   90.00
_cell.angle_gamma   90.00
#
_symmetry.space_group_name_H-M   'P 1'
#
loop_
_entity.id
_entity.type
_entity.pdbx_description
1 polymer ?
#
loop_
_entity_poly.entity_id
_entity_poly.type
_entity_poly.pdbx_seq_one_letter_code
_entity_poly.pdbx_strand_id
1 'polypeptide(L)' 'MESCEQPLASMTFCEAVSCVWAKGETALNSVLQTPAAASIGDWALTLLVGLVLLNLIIMLFRAAFPRRRFDERVPTSRA' A
#
# COMPACT_ATOMS: atom_id res chain seq x y z
N MET A 1 -2.15 7.58 25.58
CA MET A 1 -1.32 7.70 24.36
C MET A 1 0.17 7.44 24.62
N GLU A 2 0.56 7.01 25.84
CA GLU A 2 1.96 6.74 26.21
C GLU A 2 2.44 5.32 25.86
N SER A 3 1.53 4.38 25.58
CA SER A 3 1.90 3.00 25.23
C SER A 3 2.72 2.96 23.93
N CYS A 4 2.37 3.75 22.92
CA CYS A 4 2.98 3.69 21.59
C CYS A 4 4.43 4.21 21.49
N GLU A 5 5.01 4.71 22.59
CA GLU A 5 6.43 5.09 22.67
C GLU A 5 7.34 3.92 23.05
N GLN A 6 6.79 2.81 23.53
CA GLN A 6 7.56 1.61 23.83
C GLN A 6 7.98 0.87 22.54
N PRO A 7 9.10 0.13 22.56
CA PRO A 7 9.54 -0.63 21.41
C PRO A 7 8.50 -1.69 21.05
N LEU A 8 8.23 -1.85 19.75
CA LEU A 8 7.27 -2.84 19.22
C LEU A 8 7.52 -4.27 19.75
N ALA A 9 8.77 -4.59 20.10
CA ALA A 9 9.16 -5.89 20.65
C ALA A 9 8.63 -6.18 22.06
N SER A 10 8.24 -5.14 22.83
CA SER A 10 7.67 -5.30 24.17
C SER A 10 6.15 -5.21 24.21
N MET A 11 5.50 -5.04 23.06
CA MET A 11 4.04 -4.88 22.95
C MET A 11 3.35 -6.19 22.60
N THR A 12 2.11 -6.32 23.06
CA THR A 12 1.21 -7.37 22.54
C THR A 12 0.80 -7.04 21.10
N PHE A 13 0.49 -8.07 20.28
CA PHE A 13 0.15 -7.87 18.87
C PHE A 13 -0.98 -6.86 18.66
N CYS A 14 -2.07 -6.95 19.44
CA CYS A 14 -3.21 -6.04 19.31
C CYS A 14 -2.84 -4.59 19.65
N GLU A 15 -1.93 -4.38 20.61
CA GLU A 15 -1.46 -3.06 21.02
C GLU A 15 -0.48 -2.47 20.01
N ALA A 16 0.41 -3.29 19.45
CA ALA A 16 1.30 -2.89 18.38
C ALA A 16 0.53 -2.47 17.13
N VAL A 17 -0.49 -3.23 16.72
CA VAL A 17 -1.31 -2.93 15.54
C VAL A 17 -2.10 -1.63 15.72
N SER A 18 -2.71 -1.42 16.89
CA SER A 18 -3.47 -0.19 17.16
C SER A 18 -2.55 1.03 17.19
N CYS A 19 -1.34 0.91 17.74
CA CYS A 19 -0.34 1.97 17.72
C CYS A 19 0.16 2.29 16.29
N VAL A 20 0.46 1.27 15.48
CA VAL A 20 0.87 1.47 14.09
C VAL A 20 -0.25 2.12 13.28
N TRP A 21 -1.50 1.71 13.49
CA TRP A 21 -2.67 2.30 12.83
C TRP A 21 -2.82 3.78 13.18
N ALA A 22 -2.81 4.12 14.48
CA ALA A 22 -2.91 5.50 14.94
C ALA A 22 -1.76 6.36 14.38
N LYS A 23 -0.53 5.83 14.36
CA LYS A 23 0.62 6.54 13.77
C LYS A 23 0.43 6.79 12.28
N GLY A 24 -0.08 5.81 11.55
CA GLY A 24 -0.42 5.95 10.14
C GLY A 24 -1.47 7.04 9.88
N GLU A 25 -2.55 7.08 10.66
CA GLU A 25 -3.57 8.13 10.55
C GLU A 25 -3.01 9.51 10.81
N THR A 26 -2.15 9.66 11.83
CA THR A 26 -1.50 10.95 12.13
C THR A 26 -0.56 11.40 11.02
N ALA A 27 0.23 10.48 10.45
CA ALA A 27 1.15 10.78 9.35
C ALA A 27 0.39 11.25 8.11
N LEU A 28 -0.68 10.54 7.75
CA LEU A 28 -1.50 10.88 6.59
C LEU A 28 -2.17 12.25 6.77
N ASN A 29 -2.73 12.51 7.95
CA ASN A 29 -3.32 13.81 8.28
C ASN A 29 -2.30 14.95 8.28
N SER A 30 -1.08 14.71 8.76
CA SER A 30 0.00 15.69 8.74
C SER A 30 0.37 16.11 7.31
N VAL A 31 0.53 15.14 6.40
CA VAL A 31 0.85 15.40 5.00
C VAL A 31 -0.32 16.12 4.28
N LEU A 32 -1.56 15.75 4.59
CA LEU A 32 -2.74 16.35 3.95
C LEU A 32 -3.03 17.78 4.42
N GLN A 33 -2.94 18.04 5.73
CA GLN A 33 -3.32 19.32 6.33
C GLN A 33 -2.16 20.32 6.37
N THR A 34 -0.93 19.83 6.60
CA THR A 34 0.26 20.67 6.80
C THR A 34 1.49 20.10 6.06
N PRO A 35 1.44 19.97 4.73
CA PRO A 35 2.49 19.31 3.94
C PRO A 35 3.89 19.89 4.14
N ALA A 36 3.98 21.21 4.36
CA ALA A 36 5.26 21.91 4.55
C ALA A 36 5.91 21.66 5.93
N ALA A 37 5.13 21.22 6.92
CA ALA A 37 5.60 20.92 8.27
C ALA A 37 5.66 19.42 8.57
N ALA A 38 5.21 18.58 7.64
CA ALA A 38 5.23 17.13 7.77
C ALA A 38 6.67 16.61 7.79
N SER A 39 6.94 15.64 8.67
CA SER A 39 8.29 15.07 8.80
C SER A 39 8.65 14.19 7.59
N ILE A 40 9.94 13.96 7.38
CA ILE A 40 10.41 13.01 6.34
C ILE A 40 9.80 11.62 6.55
N GLY A 41 9.58 11.21 7.81
CA GLY A 41 8.95 9.95 8.15
C GLY A 41 7.49 9.86 7.66
N ASP A 42 6.74 10.94 7.78
CA ASP A 42 5.33 10.99 7.35
C ASP A 42 5.22 10.93 5.82
N TRP A 43 6.12 11.63 5.12
CA TRP A 43 6.24 11.54 3.66
C TRP A 43 6.60 10.13 3.20
N ALA A 44 7.58 9.48 3.84
CA ALA A 44 8.00 8.12 3.50
C ALA A 44 6.85 7.11 3.68
N LEU A 45 6.11 7.20 4.78
CA LEU A 45 4.94 6.36 5.04
C LEU A 45 3.85 6.60 3.99
N THR A 46 3.54 7.86 3.69
CA THR A 46 2.51 8.22 2.72
C THR A 46 2.86 7.71 1.31
N LEU A 47 4.13 7.82 0.90
CA LEU A 47 4.62 7.28 -0.37
C LEU A 47 4.54 5.76 -0.43
N LEU A 48 4.91 5.07 0.66
CA LEU A 48 4.78 3.60 0.75
C LEU A 48 3.32 3.16 0.57
N VAL A 49 2.39 3.81 1.27
CA VAL A 49 0.95 3.55 1.11
C VAL A 49 0.50 3.79 -0.32
N GLY A 50 0.94 4.88 -0.95
CA GLY A 50 0.66 5.18 -2.35
C GLY A 50 1.16 4.11 -3.32
N LEU A 51 2.38 3.60 -3.11
CA LEU A 51 2.96 2.53 -3.93
C LEU A 51 2.20 1.21 -3.78
N VAL A 52 1.77 0.87 -2.56
CA VAL A 52 0.95 -0.32 -2.31
C VAL A 52 -0.40 -0.21 -3.03
N LEU A 53 -1.07 0.94 -2.91
CA LEU A 53 -2.33 1.21 -3.62
C LEU A 53 -2.16 1.15 -5.13
N LEU A 54 -1.11 1.75 -5.68
CA LEU A 54 -0.81 1.71 -7.10
C LEU A 54 -0.61 0.27 -7.59
N ASN A 55 0.14 -0.53 -6.82
CA ASN A 55 0.34 -1.94 -7.14
C ASN A 55 -0.98 -2.73 -7.13
N LEU A 56 -1.85 -2.49 -6.14
CA LEU A 56 -3.18 -3.10 -6.09
C LEU A 56 -4.03 -2.72 -7.30
N ILE A 57 -4.02 -1.45 -7.71
CA ILE A 57 -4.73 -0.97 -8.90
C ILE A 57 -4.20 -1.69 -10.15
N ILE A 58 -2.89 -1.84 -10.29
CA ILE A 58 -2.28 -2.57 -11.42
C ILE A 58 -2.71 -4.03 -11.41
N MET A 59 -2.70 -4.70 -10.25
CA MET A 59 -3.15 -6.09 -10.13
C MET A 59 -4.63 -6.24 -10.51
N LEU A 60 -5.50 -5.37 -10.00
CA LEU A 60 -6.92 -5.36 -10.33
C LEU A 60 -7.15 -5.10 -11.83
N PHE A 61 -6.42 -4.16 -12.41
CA PHE A 61 -6.48 -3.88 -13.84
C PHE A 61 -6.07 -5.09 -14.67
N ARG A 62 -5.01 -5.79 -14.29
CA ARG A 62 -4.57 -7.03 -14.97
C ARG A 62 -5.57 -8.18 -14.79
N ALA A 63 -6.23 -8.24 -13.65
CA ALA A 63 -7.27 -9.23 -13.38
C ALA A 63 -8.56 -8.94 -14.19
N ALA A 64 -8.93 -7.68 -14.33
CA ALA A 64 -10.11 -7.23 -15.08
C ALA A 64 -9.90 -7.29 -16.60
N PHE A 65 -8.67 -7.00 -17.06
CA PHE A 65 -8.26 -7.10 -18.46
C PHE A 65 -7.16 -8.16 -18.61
N PRO A 66 -7.49 -9.45 -18.40
CA PRO A 66 -6.54 -10.51 -18.68
C PRO A 66 -6.19 -10.38 -20.15
N ARG A 67 -4.90 -10.17 -20.46
CA ARG A 67 -4.42 -10.19 -21.84
C ARG A 67 -4.88 -11.51 -22.42
N ARG A 68 -5.94 -11.47 -23.25
CA ARG A 68 -6.33 -12.61 -24.07
C ARG A 68 -5.08 -12.91 -24.86
N ARG A 69 -4.41 -14.02 -24.53
CA ARG A 69 -3.49 -14.64 -25.48
C ARG A 69 -4.33 -14.79 -26.73
N PHE A 70 -4.04 -14.00 -27.74
CA PHE A 70 -4.39 -14.35 -29.10
C PHE A 70 -3.62 -15.65 -29.33
N ASP A 71 -4.21 -16.77 -28.92
CA ASP A 71 -3.79 -18.07 -29.41
C ASP A 71 -4.00 -17.97 -30.91
N GLU A 72 -2.88 -17.85 -31.61
CA GLU A 72 -2.70 -18.17 -33.00
C GLU A 72 -3.38 -19.51 -33.27
N ARG A 73 -4.66 -19.48 -33.63
CA ARG A 73 -5.20 -20.49 -34.52
C ARG A 73 -4.55 -20.25 -35.87
N VAL A 74 -3.29 -20.69 -35.98
CA VAL A 74 -2.68 -21.03 -37.26
C VAL A 74 -3.68 -21.98 -37.91
N PRO A 75 -4.29 -21.64 -39.05
CA PRO A 75 -5.04 -22.63 -39.81
C PRO A 75 -3.99 -23.60 -40.36
N THR A 76 -3.78 -24.74 -39.69
CA THR A 76 -3.08 -25.86 -40.32
C THR A 76 -3.92 -26.28 -41.51
N SER A 77 -3.47 -25.85 -42.68
CA SER A 77 -3.92 -26.30 -44.00
C SER A 77 -4.07 -27.82 -43.98
N ARG A 78 -5.28 -28.31 -44.29
CA ARG A 78 -5.49 -29.73 -44.58
C ARG A 78 -4.66 -30.08 -45.81
N ALA A 79 -3.75 -31.04 -45.66
CA ALA A 79 -3.17 -31.82 -46.73
C ALA A 79 -3.61 -33.27 -46.53
#